data_AF-A0A1J4U3F3-F1
#
_entry.id   AF-A0A1J4U3F3-F1
#
_cell.length_a   1.000
_cell.length_b   1.000
_cell.length_c   1.000
_cell.angle_alpha   90.00
_cell.angle_beta   90.00
_cell.angle_gamma   90.00
#
_symmetry.space_group_name_H-M   'P 1'
#
loop_
_entity.id
_entity.type
_entity.pdbx_description
1 polymer ?
#
loop_
_entity_poly.entity_id
_entity_poly.type
_entity_poly.pdbx_seq_one_letter_code
_entity_poly.pdbx_strand_id
1 'polypeptide(L)'
;MQLLLSLFSGIGLLDKAFKEAGFCVVSAGDLILGQDIRYFRGVKNKFNGIIGGSPCHDFSGLKRNKGDYSLEMIYEFLRVVSECEPDWFLLENVKGVPNVTALLNNVVTQQAKVDVTALLQYSHQRIDINQGWYDDYSRLRHIQFGSKDDLYLDIPR
;
A
#
# COMPACT_ATOMS: atom_id res chain seq x y z
N MET A 1 11.58 -18.54 -4.76
CA MET A 1 11.44 -17.20 -5.38
C MET A 1 10.13 -16.62 -4.91
N GLN A 2 10.12 -15.46 -4.26
CA GLN A 2 8.89 -14.81 -3.80
C GLN A 2 8.39 -13.84 -4.87
N LEU A 3 7.14 -14.00 -5.31
CA LEU A 3 6.53 -13.15 -6.34
C LEU A 3 5.82 -11.97 -5.69
N LEU A 4 6.16 -10.76 -6.12
CA LEU A 4 5.69 -9.52 -5.56
C LEU A 4 5.00 -8.67 -6.61
N LEU A 5 3.80 -8.17 -6.30
CA LEU A 5 3.07 -7.23 -7.16
C LEU A 5 3.29 -5.80 -6.64
N SER A 6 3.81 -4.92 -7.50
CA SER A 6 3.93 -3.48 -7.24
C SER A 6 2.76 -2.71 -7.87
N LEU A 7 2.03 -1.98 -7.05
CA LEU A 7 0.95 -1.08 -7.43
C LEU A 7 1.42 0.36 -7.31
N PHE A 8 0.93 1.27 -8.16
CA PHE A 8 1.34 2.68 -8.16
C PHE A 8 2.86 2.81 -8.29
N SER A 9 3.43 2.06 -9.23
CA SER A 9 4.88 1.85 -9.30
C SER A 9 5.67 3.13 -9.60
N GLY A 10 5.04 4.17 -10.15
CA GLY A 10 5.70 5.39 -10.58
C GLY A 10 6.92 5.08 -11.47
N ILE A 11 8.09 5.56 -11.07
CA ILE A 11 9.37 5.27 -11.75
C ILE A 11 10.09 4.01 -11.21
N GLY A 12 9.45 3.24 -10.32
CA GLY A 12 9.92 1.93 -9.86
C GLY A 12 10.99 1.94 -8.77
N LEU A 13 11.11 3.01 -7.96
CA LEU A 13 12.12 3.06 -6.89
C LEU A 13 11.86 2.04 -5.78
N LEU A 14 10.60 1.89 -5.35
CA LEU A 14 10.23 0.88 -4.35
C LEU A 14 10.45 -0.54 -4.92
N ASP A 15 10.03 -0.75 -6.17
CA ASP A 15 10.25 -2.01 -6.91
C ASP A 15 11.73 -2.39 -6.94
N LYS A 16 12.62 -1.42 -7.21
CA LYS A 16 14.07 -1.63 -7.27
C LYS A 16 14.61 -2.17 -5.95
N ALA A 17 14.21 -1.60 -4.81
CA ALA A 17 14.66 -2.06 -3.50
C ALA A 17 14.27 -3.52 -3.24
N PHE A 18 13.03 -3.91 -3.56
CA PHE A 18 12.59 -5.30 -3.41
C PHE A 18 13.28 -6.25 -4.41
N LYS A 19 13.55 -5.81 -5.64
CA LYS A 19 14.35 -6.60 -6.60
C LYS A 19 15.76 -6.85 -6.07
N GLU A 20 16.40 -5.82 -5.51
CA GLU A 20 17.74 -5.94 -4.89
C GLU A 20 17.73 -6.85 -3.67
N ALA A 21 16.62 -6.91 -2.93
CA ALA A 21 16.38 -7.87 -1.85
C ALA A 21 16.06 -9.30 -2.32
N GLY A 22 16.03 -9.56 -3.63
CA GLY A 22 15.85 -10.90 -4.22
C GLY A 22 14.41 -11.29 -4.56
N PHE A 23 13.46 -10.36 -4.52
CA PHE A 23 12.08 -10.60 -4.93
C PHE A 23 11.94 -10.60 -6.46
N CYS A 24 11.04 -11.44 -6.96
CA CYS A 24 10.56 -11.32 -8.34
C CYS A 24 9.42 -10.29 -8.36
N VAL A 25 9.73 -9.06 -8.77
CA VAL A 25 8.75 -7.97 -8.77
C VAL A 25 8.11 -7.81 -10.14
N VAL A 26 6.78 -7.91 -10.19
CA VAL A 26 5.96 -7.54 -11.35
C VAL A 26 5.16 -6.28 -11.03
N SER A 27 5.02 -5.37 -11.98
CA SER A 27 4.32 -4.11 -11.79
C SER A 27 2.94 -4.16 -12.46
N ALA A 28 1.92 -3.66 -11.76
CA ALA A 28 0.61 -3.35 -12.34
C ALA A 28 0.61 -2.05 -13.17
N GLY A 29 1.75 -1.37 -13.21
CA GLY A 29 1.94 -0.10 -13.90
C GLY A 29 1.71 1.12 -13.00
N ASP A 30 1.57 2.26 -13.66
CA ASP A 30 1.25 3.54 -13.06
C ASP A 30 0.53 4.43 -14.09
N LEU A 31 -0.22 5.42 -13.63
CA LEU A 31 -0.93 6.36 -14.48
C LEU A 31 0.02 7.11 -15.42
N ILE A 32 1.27 7.38 -15.00
CA ILE A 32 2.28 8.01 -15.86
C ILE A 32 2.65 7.15 -17.08
N LEU A 33 2.37 5.85 -17.04
CA LEU A 33 2.55 4.88 -18.13
C LEU A 33 1.21 4.48 -18.78
N GLY A 34 0.13 5.21 -18.49
CA GLY A 34 -1.21 4.91 -19.00
C GLY A 34 -1.87 3.68 -18.38
N GLN A 35 -1.38 3.21 -17.23
CA GLN A 35 -1.95 2.06 -16.51
C GLN A 35 -2.69 2.57 -15.27
N ASP A 36 -4.02 2.49 -15.29
CA ASP A 36 -4.86 2.92 -14.17
C ASP A 36 -5.29 1.72 -13.33
N ILE A 37 -5.02 1.79 -12.02
CA ILE A 37 -5.33 0.72 -11.05
C ILE A 37 -6.81 0.32 -11.07
N ARG A 38 -7.71 1.25 -11.40
CA ARG A 38 -9.16 1.02 -11.45
C ARG A 38 -9.54 -0.02 -12.50
N TYR A 39 -8.71 -0.21 -13.52
CA TYR A 39 -8.89 -1.23 -14.56
C TYR A 39 -8.09 -2.51 -14.27
N PHE A 40 -7.15 -2.49 -13.34
CA PHE A 40 -6.43 -3.68 -12.93
C PHE A 40 -7.36 -4.64 -12.16
N ARG A 41 -7.23 -5.94 -12.44
CA ARG A 41 -7.94 -7.01 -11.75
C ARG A 41 -6.93 -8.00 -11.18
N GLY A 42 -7.05 -8.26 -9.89
CA GLY A 42 -6.20 -9.18 -9.16
C GLY A 42 -6.44 -10.63 -9.56
N VAL A 43 -5.41 -11.45 -9.39
CA VAL A 43 -5.52 -12.92 -9.51
C VAL A 43 -5.25 -13.52 -8.15
N LYS A 44 -6.30 -14.13 -7.58
CA LYS A 44 -6.25 -14.73 -6.25
C LYS A 44 -5.13 -15.77 -6.10
N ASN A 45 -4.43 -15.73 -4.97
CA ASN A 45 -3.40 -16.69 -4.56
C ASN A 45 -2.22 -16.82 -5.56
N LYS A 46 -1.82 -15.72 -6.21
CA LYS A 46 -0.65 -15.68 -7.10
C LYS A 46 0.55 -14.97 -6.53
N PHE A 47 0.34 -13.92 -5.75
CA PHE A 47 1.40 -13.07 -5.22
C PHE A 47 1.65 -13.40 -3.75
N ASN A 48 2.92 -13.49 -3.35
CA ASN A 48 3.29 -13.62 -1.95
C ASN A 48 3.12 -12.29 -1.21
N GLY A 49 3.38 -11.18 -1.90
CA GLY A 49 3.21 -9.85 -1.33
C GLY A 49 2.69 -8.82 -2.33
N ILE A 50 2.09 -7.76 -1.80
CA ILE A 50 1.71 -6.58 -2.56
C ILE A 50 2.33 -5.34 -1.94
N ILE A 51 2.98 -4.52 -2.76
CA ILE A 51 3.54 -3.23 -2.33
C ILE A 51 2.90 -2.08 -3.11
N GLY A 52 2.88 -0.88 -2.54
CA GLY A 52 2.53 0.32 -3.31
C GLY A 52 2.66 1.63 -2.54
N GLY A 53 2.78 2.71 -3.29
CA GLY A 53 2.79 4.09 -2.78
C GLY A 53 1.71 4.92 -3.46
N SER A 54 0.47 4.81 -3.00
CA SER A 54 -0.66 5.45 -3.67
C SER A 54 -0.59 7.00 -3.59
N PRO A 55 -1.18 7.72 -4.56
CA PRO A 55 -1.15 9.18 -4.59
C PRO A 55 -1.61 9.82 -3.27
N CYS A 56 -0.75 10.65 -2.66
CA CYS A 56 -0.93 11.16 -1.29
C CYS A 56 -1.35 12.63 -1.19
N HIS A 57 -1.66 13.29 -2.31
CA HIS A 57 -1.85 14.74 -2.38
C HIS A 57 -2.94 15.27 -1.43
N ASP A 58 -4.05 14.55 -1.21
CA ASP A 58 -5.13 15.00 -0.31
C ASP A 58 -4.79 14.83 1.18
N PHE A 59 -3.77 14.05 1.51
CA PHE A 59 -3.34 13.80 2.89
C PHE A 59 -2.26 14.77 3.37
N SER A 60 -1.75 15.62 2.48
CA SER A 60 -0.81 16.67 2.84
C SER A 60 -1.50 17.80 3.61
N GLY A 61 -0.91 18.24 4.73
CA GLY A 61 -1.37 19.40 5.48
C GLY A 61 -1.27 20.73 4.73
N LEU A 62 -0.53 20.76 3.61
CA LEU A 62 -0.35 21.96 2.78
C LEU A 62 -1.50 22.18 1.78
N LYS A 63 -2.35 21.18 1.55
CA LYS A 63 -3.48 21.28 0.60
C LYS A 63 -4.70 21.85 1.32
N ARG A 64 -5.14 23.05 0.90
CA ARG A 64 -6.30 23.76 1.48
C ARG A 64 -7.65 23.12 1.11
N ASN A 65 -7.77 22.59 -0.11
CA ASN A 65 -8.96 21.92 -0.62
C ASN A 65 -8.65 20.43 -0.82
N LYS A 66 -9.01 19.59 0.14
CA LYS A 66 -8.84 18.14 0.03
C LYS A 66 -9.93 17.58 -0.88
N GLY A 67 -9.53 16.86 -1.92
CA GLY A 67 -10.44 16.05 -2.72
C GLY A 67 -10.49 14.62 -2.20
N ASP A 68 -11.20 13.76 -2.94
CA ASP A 68 -11.37 12.35 -2.58
C ASP A 68 -10.44 11.40 -3.33
N TYR A 69 -9.63 11.90 -4.26
CA TYR A 69 -8.84 11.06 -5.17
C TYR A 69 -7.81 10.22 -4.42
N SER A 70 -7.06 10.79 -3.47
CA SER A 70 -6.11 9.99 -2.67
C SER A 70 -6.82 8.90 -1.87
N LEU A 71 -8.01 9.18 -1.34
CA LEU A 71 -8.79 8.19 -0.60
C LEU A 71 -9.33 7.09 -1.52
N GLU A 72 -9.83 7.45 -2.70
CA GLU A 72 -10.21 6.50 -3.77
C GLU A 72 -9.06 5.56 -4.10
N MET A 73 -7.85 6.08 -4.31
CA MET A 73 -6.67 5.27 -4.63
C MET A 73 -6.24 4.34 -3.49
N ILE A 74 -6.48 4.72 -2.23
CA ILE A 74 -6.29 3.81 -1.09
C ILE A 74 -7.31 2.68 -1.17
N TYR A 75 -8.59 2.96 -1.42
CA TYR A 75 -9.60 1.91 -1.58
C TYR A 75 -9.29 0.97 -2.77
N GLU A 76 -8.76 1.50 -3.88
CA GLU A 76 -8.31 0.67 -5.00
C GLU A 76 -7.11 -0.21 -4.65
N PHE A 77 -6.15 0.28 -3.84
CA PHE A 77 -5.08 -0.55 -3.29
C PHE A 77 -5.66 -1.71 -2.47
N LEU A 78 -6.56 -1.40 -1.53
CA LEU A 78 -7.18 -2.39 -0.64
C LEU A 78 -8.06 -3.39 -1.43
N ARG A 79 -8.74 -2.94 -2.49
CA ARG A 79 -9.48 -3.79 -3.42
C ARG A 79 -8.56 -4.86 -4.01
N VAL A 80 -7.42 -4.44 -4.57
CA VAL A 80 -6.48 -5.38 -5.22
C VAL A 80 -5.86 -6.32 -4.20
N VAL A 81 -5.56 -5.85 -2.98
CA VAL A 81 -5.16 -6.75 -1.88
C VAL A 81 -6.25 -7.78 -1.57
N SER A 82 -7.52 -7.37 -1.52
CA SER A 82 -8.65 -8.27 -1.29
C SER A 82 -8.87 -9.26 -2.43
N GLU A 83 -8.66 -8.86 -3.68
CA GLU A 83 -8.82 -9.72 -4.87
C GLU A 83 -7.69 -10.77 -4.98
N CYS A 84 -6.45 -10.33 -4.71
CA CYS A 84 -5.26 -11.17 -4.82
C CYS A 84 -5.05 -12.06 -3.59
N GLU A 85 -5.46 -11.59 -2.42
CA GLU A 85 -5.22 -12.21 -1.11
C GLU A 85 -3.76 -12.67 -0.91
N PRO A 86 -2.75 -11.78 -0.96
CA PRO A 86 -1.35 -12.16 -0.75
C PRO A 86 -1.09 -12.64 0.69
N ASP A 87 0.13 -13.14 0.97
CA ASP A 87 0.55 -13.51 2.33
C ASP A 87 0.73 -12.24 3.20
N TRP A 88 1.18 -11.15 2.58
CA TRP A 88 1.35 -9.84 3.22
C TRP A 88 1.14 -8.67 2.25
N PHE A 89 0.94 -7.47 2.79
CA PHE A 89 0.94 -6.23 2.00
C PHE A 89 1.71 -5.11 2.71
N LEU A 90 2.21 -4.16 1.92
CA LEU A 90 2.89 -2.95 2.39
C LEU A 90 2.41 -1.73 1.60
N LEU A 91 1.84 -0.76 2.30
CA LEU A 91 1.41 0.52 1.75
C LEU A 91 2.25 1.65 2.33
N GLU A 92 3.02 2.31 1.47
CA GLU A 92 3.74 3.55 1.81
C GLU A 92 2.87 4.77 1.57
N ASN A 93 2.97 5.75 2.47
CA ASN A 93 2.33 7.05 2.31
C ASN A 93 2.95 8.14 3.19
N VAL A 94 2.33 9.31 3.22
CA VAL A 94 2.64 10.40 4.15
C VAL A 94 1.94 10.19 5.50
N LYS A 95 2.46 10.84 6.56
CA LYS A 95 1.93 10.74 7.93
C LYS A 95 0.41 10.97 8.05
N GLY A 96 -0.16 11.85 7.22
CA GLY A 96 -1.58 12.20 7.23
C GLY A 96 -2.52 11.15 6.65
N VAL A 97 -2.01 10.02 6.13
CA VAL A 97 -2.84 8.95 5.57
C VAL A 97 -3.78 8.33 6.62
N PRO A 98 -5.04 8.03 6.28
CA PRO A 98 -5.93 7.25 7.15
C PRO A 98 -5.34 5.89 7.51
N ASN A 99 -5.67 5.39 8.70
CA ASN A 99 -5.31 4.04 9.09
C ASN A 99 -6.16 3.02 8.31
N VAL A 100 -5.55 1.99 7.74
CA VAL A 100 -6.26 0.90 7.06
C VAL A 100 -7.31 0.30 7.98
N THR A 101 -7.00 0.08 9.26
CA THR A 101 -7.98 -0.46 10.22
C THR A 101 -9.20 0.43 10.39
N ALA A 102 -9.03 1.75 10.35
CA ALA A 102 -10.15 2.70 10.38
C ALA A 102 -10.99 2.63 9.11
N LEU A 103 -10.37 2.40 7.95
CA LEU A 103 -11.09 2.20 6.68
C LEU A 103 -11.86 0.87 6.67
N LEU A 104 -11.31 -0.19 7.27
CA LEU A 104 -11.97 -1.49 7.37
C LEU A 104 -13.22 -1.44 8.27
N ASN A 105 -13.25 -0.58 9.28
CA ASN A 105 -14.46 -0.39 10.10
C ASN A 105 -15.66 0.11 9.28
N ASN A 106 -15.42 0.90 8.23
CA ASN A 106 -16.47 1.39 7.32
C ASN A 106 -17.05 0.26 6.45
N VAL A 107 -16.34 -0.86 6.32
CA VAL A 107 -16.76 -2.04 5.55
C VAL A 107 -17.72 -2.87 6.39
N VAL A 108 -17.38 -3.09 7.66
CA VAL A 108 -18.25 -3.76 8.65
C VAL A 108 -19.57 -3.02 8.80
N THR A 109 -19.55 -1.69 8.67
CA THR A 109 -20.73 -0.84 8.81
C THR A 109 -21.49 -0.62 7.48
N GLN A 110 -21.06 -1.27 6.38
CA GLN A 110 -21.65 -1.24 5.02
C GLN A 110 -21.59 0.11 4.30
N GLN A 111 -20.66 1.01 4.64
CA GLN A 111 -20.42 2.26 3.89
C GLN A 111 -19.29 2.17 2.87
N ALA A 112 -18.51 1.09 2.87
CA ALA A 112 -17.44 0.90 1.88
C ALA A 112 -18.02 0.65 0.48
N LYS A 113 -17.49 1.36 -0.52
CA LYS A 113 -17.87 1.20 -1.94
C LYS A 113 -17.29 -0.05 -2.60
N VAL A 114 -16.37 -0.74 -1.91
CA VAL A 114 -15.63 -1.89 -2.43
C VAL A 114 -15.56 -2.97 -1.36
N ASP A 115 -15.73 -4.23 -1.76
CA ASP A 115 -15.53 -5.37 -0.88
C ASP A 115 -14.03 -5.54 -0.58
N VAL A 116 -13.69 -5.32 0.68
CA VAL A 116 -12.34 -5.48 1.23
C VAL A 116 -12.37 -6.38 2.47
N THR A 117 -13.39 -7.23 2.59
CA THR A 117 -13.60 -8.11 3.75
C THR A 117 -12.44 -9.09 3.97
N ALA A 118 -11.74 -9.49 2.89
CA ALA A 118 -10.57 -10.35 3.01
C ALA A 118 -9.43 -9.71 3.81
N LEU A 119 -9.40 -8.37 3.97
CA LEU A 119 -8.38 -7.71 4.79
C LEU A 119 -8.60 -7.88 6.30
N LEU A 120 -9.77 -8.35 6.73
CA LEU A 120 -10.04 -8.66 8.15
C LEU A 120 -9.21 -9.84 8.66
N GLN A 121 -8.65 -10.65 7.77
CA GLN A 121 -7.80 -11.80 8.11
C GLN A 121 -6.32 -11.45 8.34
N TYR A 122 -5.92 -10.20 8.12
CA TYR A 122 -4.53 -9.76 8.30
C TYR A 122 -4.35 -9.13 9.68
N SER A 123 -3.20 -9.33 10.30
CA SER A 123 -2.67 -8.39 11.28
C SER A 123 -2.42 -7.04 10.61
N HIS A 124 -2.48 -5.95 11.37
CA HIS A 124 -2.26 -4.60 10.84
C HIS A 124 -1.25 -3.86 11.71
N GLN A 125 -0.14 -3.45 11.11
CA GLN A 125 0.90 -2.66 11.73
C GLN A 125 0.99 -1.29 11.06
N ARG A 126 1.11 -0.26 11.89
CA ARG A 126 1.27 1.12 11.46
C ARG A 126 2.60 1.65 12.01
N ILE A 127 3.57 1.96 11.15
CA ILE A 127 4.90 2.44 11.56
C ILE A 127 5.33 3.67 10.77
N ASP A 128 6.05 4.57 11.44
CA ASP A 128 6.73 5.70 10.80
C ASP A 128 8.18 5.30 10.52
N ILE A 129 8.69 5.67 9.35
CA ILE A 129 10.10 5.53 8.96
C ILE A 129 10.61 6.90 8.55
N ASN A 130 11.71 7.35 9.14
CA ASN A 130 12.39 8.56 8.66
C ASN A 130 13.67 8.18 7.91
N GLN A 131 13.79 8.65 6.67
CA GLN A 131 15.03 8.50 5.90
C GLN A 131 16.27 9.01 6.64
N GLY A 132 16.12 10.03 7.50
CA GLY A 132 17.20 10.58 8.31
C GLY A 132 17.76 9.63 9.38
N TRP A 133 17.22 8.41 9.50
CA TRP A 133 17.84 7.33 10.28
C TRP A 133 19.01 6.67 9.53
N TYR A 134 19.05 6.81 8.21
CA TYR A 134 19.99 6.10 7.34
C TYR A 134 20.88 7.03 6.51
N ASP A 135 20.52 8.30 6.36
CA ASP A 135 21.32 9.30 5.65
C ASP A 135 21.09 10.74 6.17
N ASP A 136 21.71 11.74 5.52
CA ASP A 136 21.67 13.16 5.91
C ASP A 136 20.37 13.89 5.51
N TYR A 137 19.38 13.19 4.94
CA TYR A 137 18.12 13.76 4.46
C TYR A 137 16.92 13.30 5.28
N SER A 138 16.15 14.24 5.81
CA SER A 138 14.91 13.93 6.52
C SER A 138 13.75 13.77 5.55
N ARG A 139 13.16 12.57 5.55
CA ARG A 139 11.94 12.27 4.81
C ARG A 139 11.11 11.28 5.60
N LEU A 140 10.16 11.80 6.37
CA LEU A 140 9.21 10.98 7.10
C LEU A 140 8.22 10.32 6.14
N ARG A 141 8.11 9.00 6.26
CA ARG A 141 7.13 8.17 5.60
C ARG A 141 6.41 7.29 6.57
N HIS A 142 5.22 6.93 6.15
CA HIS A 142 4.27 6.20 6.93
C HIS A 142 4.01 4.87 6.22
N ILE A 143 4.29 3.76 6.88
CA ILE A 143 4.11 2.41 6.35
C ILE A 143 2.95 1.75 7.09
N GLN A 144 2.03 1.20 6.31
CA GLN A 144 0.99 0.29 6.79
C GLN A 144 1.28 -1.10 6.24
N PHE A 145 1.57 -2.03 7.13
CA PHE A 145 1.91 -3.40 6.81
C PHE A 145 0.82 -4.33 7.34
N GLY A 146 0.46 -5.36 6.59
CA GLY A 146 -0.40 -6.41 7.11
C GLY A 146 0.05 -7.79 6.66
N SER A 147 -0.19 -8.77 7.53
CA SER A 147 0.26 -10.16 7.33
C SER A 147 -0.84 -11.15 7.75
N LYS A 148 -1.02 -12.23 6.98
CA LYS A 148 -1.90 -13.34 7.37
C LYS A 148 -1.35 -14.17 8.53
N ASP A 149 -0.03 -14.15 8.71
CA ASP A 149 0.69 -14.99 9.66
C ASP A 149 1.00 -14.27 10.98
N ASP A 150 0.29 -13.17 11.27
CA ASP A 150 0.51 -12.33 12.46
C ASP A 150 1.97 -11.85 12.62
N LEU A 151 2.62 -11.58 11.49
CA LEU A 151 3.96 -11.01 11.45
C LEU A 151 3.92 -9.49 11.54
N TYR A 152 4.95 -8.92 12.14
CA TYR A 152 5.16 -7.48 12.29
C TYR A 152 6.58 -7.12 11.85
N LEU A 153 6.74 -5.96 11.22
CA LEU A 153 8.04 -5.44 10.84
C LEU A 153 8.76 -4.93 12.09
N ASP A 154 10.00 -5.39 12.26
CA ASP A 154 10.96 -4.83 13.20
C ASP A 154 11.99 -4.03 12.41
N ILE A 155 12.00 -2.71 12.61
CA ILE A 155 12.85 -1.80 11.84
C ILE A 155 13.92 -1.23 12.76
N PRO A 156 15.20 -1.63 12.56
CA PRO A 156 16.31 -1.06 13.30
C PRO A 156 16.46 0.42 12.93
N ARG A 157 16.73 1.23 13.95
CA ARG A 157 16.89 2.68 13.89
C ARG A 157 18.31 3.08 14.25
#